data_AF-A0A6P9AYC7-F1
#
_entry.id   AF-A0A6P9AYC7-F1
#
_cell.length_a   1.000
_cell.length_b   1.000
_cell.length_c   1.000
_cell.angle_alpha   90.00
_cell.angle_beta   90.00
_cell.angle_gamma   90.00
#
_symmetry.space_group_name_H-M   'P 1'
#
loop_
_entity.id
_entity.type
_entity.pdbx_description
1 polymer ?
#
loop_
_entity_poly.entity_id
_entity_poly.type
_entity_poly.pdbx_seq_one_letter_code
_entity_poly.pdbx_strand_id
1 'polypeptide(L)'
;MQEILTSQQELSTKYRNLMDKRAESLAKIPAEFGKVAEIRWQLLDTTSDLKRSNHLFTMATRQSVLSTDVLKKVQADRQYSSDVLEGTMDEMLMLRTFRTLQLAVTLERDKKTNLQNLVLREEMGRKKIKSLQKQLGEVKKEKDYELQNRNEMIAYLKDQLQEMKAKTDMENRYVKKDTDLQVAQAQKKCFATENDLQNEIEKLRNEMDQEIRIHMEIAAFLKQQQTSIEEKLEYWMEKYEKETEAKQQGLNNLKSSRAADQASLQELAKQCRACEQAIIEDRKEKENARKKVEQDALEMKSILKLQAWWRGMMVRRFLGPYRNLKKMLEEEPVTKDKGKKGKAGPKKKK
;
A
#
# COMPACT_ATOMS: atom_id res chain seq x y z
N MET A 1 54.00 88.75 -53.42
CA MET A 1 53.22 88.02 -52.38
C MET A 1 53.13 86.52 -52.66
N GLN A 2 52.90 86.09 -53.91
CA GLN A 2 52.84 84.67 -54.30
C GLN A 2 54.08 83.87 -53.82
N GLU A 3 55.29 84.37 -54.07
CA GLU A 3 56.56 83.73 -53.70
C GLU A 3 56.78 83.59 -52.18
N ILE A 4 56.29 84.56 -51.39
CA ILE A 4 56.38 84.51 -49.92
C ILE A 4 55.40 83.47 -49.38
N LEU A 5 54.22 83.35 -49.99
CA LEU A 5 53.19 82.38 -49.62
C LEU A 5 53.62 80.94 -49.96
N THR A 6 54.23 80.72 -51.13
CA THR A 6 54.77 79.41 -51.52
C THR A 6 55.92 78.99 -50.63
N SER A 7 56.86 79.90 -50.34
CA SER A 7 57.96 79.66 -49.40
C SER A 7 57.46 79.32 -47.99
N GLN A 8 56.40 79.98 -47.51
CA GLN A 8 55.78 79.69 -46.22
C GLN A 8 55.11 78.30 -46.20
N GLN A 9 54.43 77.91 -47.28
CA GLN A 9 53.81 76.59 -47.43
C GLN A 9 54.87 75.48 -47.46
N GLU A 10 55.97 75.68 -48.18
CA GLU A 10 57.12 74.77 -48.24
C GLU A 10 57.80 74.61 -46.87
N LEU A 11 58.02 75.69 -46.13
CA LEU A 11 58.57 75.62 -44.77
C LEU A 11 57.61 74.92 -43.79
N SER A 12 56.30 75.14 -43.91
CA SER A 12 55.29 74.49 -43.06
C SER A 12 55.19 72.98 -43.33
N THR A 13 55.21 72.59 -44.60
CA THR A 13 55.22 71.17 -45.01
C THR A 13 56.52 70.49 -44.60
N LYS A 14 57.68 71.14 -44.77
CA LYS A 14 58.97 70.66 -44.27
C LYS A 14 58.97 70.45 -42.75
N TYR A 15 58.42 71.40 -41.99
CA TYR A 15 58.28 71.29 -40.54
C TYR A 15 57.38 70.11 -40.13
N ARG A 16 56.23 69.93 -40.79
CA ARG A 16 55.32 68.81 -40.55
C ARG A 16 56.00 67.46 -40.79
N ASN A 17 56.67 67.32 -41.93
CA ASN A 17 57.39 66.09 -42.26
C ASN A 17 58.52 65.79 -41.26
N LEU A 18 59.19 66.81 -40.70
CA LEU A 18 60.19 66.63 -39.65
C LEU A 18 59.57 66.23 -38.31
N MET A 19 58.36 66.71 -37.98
CA MET A 19 57.61 66.30 -36.79
C MET A 19 57.16 64.84 -36.86
N ASP A 20 56.68 64.40 -38.03
CA ASP A 20 56.28 63.00 -38.25
C ASP A 20 57.49 62.06 -38.17
N LYS A 21 58.61 62.42 -38.83
CA LYS A 21 59.90 61.69 -38.70
C LYS A 21 60.41 61.63 -37.26
N ARG A 22 60.23 62.70 -36.48
CA ARG A 22 60.57 62.72 -35.06
C ARG A 22 59.70 61.75 -34.27
N ALA A 23 58.39 61.71 -34.52
CA ALA A 23 57.46 60.78 -33.85
C ALA A 23 57.80 59.32 -34.18
N GLU A 24 58.10 59.01 -35.45
CA GLU A 24 58.54 57.69 -35.89
C GLU A 24 59.88 57.26 -35.27
N SER A 25 60.84 58.20 -35.15
CA SER A 25 62.14 57.93 -34.52
C SER A 25 62.06 57.72 -33.00
N LEU A 26 61.07 58.30 -32.33
CA LEU A 26 60.82 58.10 -30.90
C LEU A 26 60.09 56.78 -30.60
N ALA A 27 59.36 56.23 -31.57
CA ALA A 27 58.68 54.93 -31.44
C ALA A 27 59.63 53.73 -31.57
N LYS A 28 60.87 53.92 -32.05
CA LYS A 28 61.91 52.88 -32.19
C LYS A 28 62.97 53.04 -31.08
N ILE A 29 63.14 52.06 -30.21
CA ILE A 29 64.14 52.05 -29.11
C ILE A 29 65.57 51.73 -29.65
N PRO A 30 66.65 51.86 -28.86
CA PRO A 30 67.46 53.06 -28.59
C PRO A 30 68.68 53.20 -29.52
N ALA A 31 68.71 52.58 -30.71
CA ALA A 31 69.88 52.60 -31.60
C ALA A 31 70.07 53.91 -32.40
N GLU A 32 69.17 54.89 -32.28
CA GLU A 32 69.14 56.08 -33.15
C GLU A 32 69.29 57.43 -32.41
N PHE A 33 69.96 57.47 -31.25
CA PHE A 33 70.16 58.72 -30.50
C PHE A 33 70.82 59.85 -31.33
N GLY A 34 71.74 59.51 -32.24
CA GLY A 34 72.36 60.50 -33.14
C GLY A 34 71.39 61.11 -34.16
N LYS A 35 70.52 60.30 -34.76
CA LYS A 35 69.52 60.77 -35.74
C LYS A 35 68.43 61.62 -35.08
N VAL A 36 68.05 61.30 -33.83
CA VAL A 36 67.09 62.10 -33.05
C VAL A 36 67.65 63.48 -32.71
N ALA A 37 68.96 63.58 -32.40
CA ALA A 37 69.62 64.86 -32.16
C ALA A 37 69.68 65.74 -33.43
N GLU A 38 69.96 65.14 -34.58
CA GLU A 38 69.99 65.82 -35.88
C GLU A 38 68.60 66.32 -36.32
N ILE A 39 67.56 65.48 -36.15
CA ILE A 39 66.16 65.87 -36.40
C ILE A 39 65.75 67.04 -35.50
N ARG A 40 66.19 67.07 -34.23
CA ARG A 40 65.92 68.20 -33.32
C ARG A 40 66.57 69.50 -33.79
N TRP A 41 67.80 69.45 -34.28
CA TRP A 41 68.50 70.64 -34.79
C TRP A 41 67.83 71.17 -36.06
N GLN A 42 67.50 70.29 -37.02
CA GLN A 42 66.76 70.66 -38.22
C GLN A 42 65.36 71.22 -37.91
N LEU A 43 64.71 70.71 -36.86
CA LEU A 43 63.43 71.23 -36.39
C LEU A 43 63.57 72.65 -35.83
N LEU A 44 64.64 72.93 -35.07
CA LEU A 44 64.90 74.26 -34.51
C LEU A 44 65.22 75.29 -35.60
N ASP A 45 66.01 74.89 -36.59
CA ASP A 45 66.38 75.71 -37.75
C ASP A 45 65.15 76.03 -38.62
N THR A 46 64.38 75.02 -39.03
CA THR A 46 63.13 75.22 -39.78
C THR A 46 62.08 76.02 -39.00
N THR A 47 62.05 75.92 -37.66
CA THR A 47 61.20 76.78 -36.82
C THR A 47 61.64 78.23 -36.87
N SER A 48 62.96 78.47 -36.85
CA SER A 48 63.53 79.82 -36.90
C SER A 48 63.29 80.47 -38.25
N ASP A 49 63.46 79.71 -39.34
CA ASP A 49 63.13 80.13 -40.70
C ASP A 49 61.64 80.38 -40.89
N LEU A 50 60.78 79.51 -40.36
CA LEU A 50 59.33 79.70 -40.43
C LEU A 50 58.90 80.96 -39.66
N LYS A 51 59.52 81.25 -38.51
CA LYS A 51 59.31 82.52 -37.78
C LYS A 51 59.73 83.73 -38.60
N ARG A 52 60.89 83.67 -39.26
CA ARG A 52 61.40 84.75 -40.12
C ARG A 52 60.50 84.97 -41.34
N SER A 53 60.09 83.90 -42.01
CA SER A 53 59.16 83.95 -43.16
C SER A 53 57.79 84.50 -42.77
N ASN A 54 57.23 84.07 -41.62
CA ASN A 54 56.00 84.63 -41.07
C ASN A 54 56.10 86.13 -40.79
N HIS A 55 57.24 86.58 -40.26
CA HIS A 55 57.47 88.01 -40.01
C HIS A 55 57.51 88.81 -41.33
N LEU A 56 58.19 88.29 -42.36
CA LEU A 56 58.24 88.90 -43.68
C LEU A 56 56.88 88.94 -44.38
N PHE A 57 56.09 87.86 -44.27
CA PHE A 57 54.70 87.83 -44.76
C PHE A 57 53.81 88.86 -44.04
N THR A 58 53.98 88.99 -42.72
CA THR A 58 53.26 89.99 -41.92
C THR A 58 53.66 91.42 -42.30
N MET A 59 54.93 91.66 -42.62
CA MET A 59 55.39 92.97 -43.11
C MET A 59 54.86 93.28 -44.52
N ALA A 60 54.88 92.30 -45.44
CA ALA A 60 54.39 92.47 -46.80
C ALA A 60 52.88 92.74 -46.85
N THR A 61 52.10 92.08 -45.99
CA THR A 61 50.66 92.34 -45.86
C THR A 61 50.36 93.70 -45.23
N ARG A 62 51.23 94.21 -44.34
CA ARG A 62 51.13 95.58 -43.80
C ARG A 62 51.51 96.67 -44.79
N GLN A 63 52.34 96.40 -45.80
CA GLN A 63 52.59 97.36 -46.89
C GLN A 63 51.42 97.45 -47.88
N SER A 64 50.48 96.49 -47.86
CA SER A 64 49.25 96.47 -48.66
C SER A 64 48.13 97.40 -48.14
N VAL A 65 48.47 98.43 -47.35
CA VAL A 65 47.49 99.41 -46.81
C VAL A 65 46.96 100.38 -47.88
N LEU A 66 47.55 100.40 -49.08
CA LEU A 66 47.00 101.03 -50.28
C LEU A 66 46.16 100.04 -51.11
N SER A 67 45.20 99.38 -50.48
CA SER A 67 44.23 98.55 -51.22
C SER A 67 43.40 99.43 -52.16
N THR A 68 43.13 98.93 -53.37
CA THR A 68 42.33 99.63 -54.40
C THR A 68 40.96 100.06 -53.88
N ASP A 69 40.38 99.33 -52.93
CA ASP A 69 39.08 99.67 -52.33
C ASP A 69 39.17 100.85 -51.35
N VAL A 70 40.30 101.01 -50.65
CA VAL A 70 40.54 102.18 -49.81
C VAL A 70 40.66 103.42 -50.69
N LEU A 71 41.36 103.32 -51.82
CA LEU A 71 41.48 104.40 -52.79
C LEU A 71 40.13 104.77 -53.42
N LYS A 72 39.29 103.79 -53.78
CA LYS A 72 37.92 104.04 -54.28
C LYS A 72 37.05 104.75 -53.24
N LYS A 73 37.11 104.31 -51.97
CA LYS A 73 36.37 104.94 -50.88
C LYS A 73 36.82 106.38 -50.65
N VAL A 74 38.13 106.63 -50.63
CA VAL A 74 38.69 107.99 -50.48
C VAL A 74 38.28 108.90 -51.64
N GLN A 75 38.28 108.39 -52.87
CA GLN A 75 37.79 109.14 -54.02
C GLN A 75 36.29 109.45 -53.92
N ALA A 76 35.47 108.48 -53.49
CA ALA A 76 34.04 108.68 -53.26
C ALA A 76 33.76 109.69 -52.13
N ASP A 77 34.48 109.59 -51.00
CA ASP A 77 34.37 110.52 -49.87
C ASP A 77 34.80 111.94 -50.28
N ARG A 78 35.85 112.06 -51.12
CA ARG A 78 36.30 113.33 -51.69
C ARG A 78 35.25 113.92 -52.63
N GLN A 79 34.68 113.12 -53.53
CA GLN A 79 33.65 113.58 -54.45
C GLN A 79 32.41 114.03 -53.67
N TYR A 80 31.94 113.23 -52.72
CA TYR A 80 30.83 113.59 -51.84
C TYR A 80 31.08 114.90 -51.07
N SER A 81 32.28 115.09 -50.53
CA SER A 81 32.65 116.34 -49.85
C SER A 81 32.68 117.53 -50.81
N SER A 82 33.18 117.32 -52.04
CA SER A 82 33.17 118.33 -53.10
C SER A 82 31.74 118.72 -53.47
N ASP A 83 30.87 117.75 -53.72
CA ASP A 83 29.47 117.95 -54.11
C ASP A 83 28.69 118.69 -53.01
N VAL A 84 28.93 118.34 -51.74
CA VAL A 84 28.33 119.03 -50.59
C VAL A 84 28.85 120.46 -50.49
N LEU A 85 30.16 120.69 -50.64
CA LEU A 85 30.74 122.05 -50.57
C LEU A 85 30.27 122.93 -51.72
N GLU A 86 30.24 122.41 -52.94
CA GLU A 86 29.73 123.11 -54.14
C GLU A 86 28.24 123.45 -53.96
N GLY A 87 27.41 122.48 -53.57
CA GLY A 87 25.99 122.72 -53.28
C GLY A 87 25.76 123.71 -52.14
N THR A 88 26.64 123.77 -51.13
CA THR A 88 26.56 124.75 -50.05
C THR A 88 27.01 126.13 -50.50
N MET A 89 28.05 126.21 -51.34
CA MET A 89 28.56 127.47 -51.89
C MET A 89 27.50 128.13 -52.79
N ASP A 90 26.86 127.34 -53.65
CA ASP A 90 25.75 127.79 -54.49
C ASP A 90 24.54 128.23 -53.65
N GLU A 91 24.17 127.47 -52.60
CA GLU A 91 23.10 127.85 -51.69
C GLU A 91 23.40 129.17 -50.95
N MET A 92 24.65 129.39 -50.53
CA MET A 92 25.07 130.63 -49.86
C MET A 92 25.07 131.83 -50.80
N LEU A 93 25.49 131.66 -52.05
CA LEU A 93 25.50 132.72 -53.06
C LEU A 93 24.07 133.11 -53.49
N MET A 94 23.20 132.12 -53.69
CA MET A 94 21.86 132.33 -54.25
C MET A 94 20.78 132.63 -53.19
N LEU A 95 20.83 131.95 -52.04
CA LEU A 95 19.75 131.94 -51.05
C LEU A 95 20.20 132.48 -49.67
N ARG A 96 21.50 132.72 -49.47
CA ARG A 96 22.12 133.10 -48.19
C ARG A 96 21.81 132.15 -47.02
N THR A 97 21.63 130.86 -47.31
CA THR A 97 21.41 129.79 -46.33
C THR A 97 22.45 128.66 -46.49
N PHE A 98 22.48 127.70 -45.55
CA PHE A 98 23.46 126.59 -45.54
C PHE A 98 22.81 125.24 -45.13
N ARG A 99 21.56 125.03 -45.50
CA ARG A 99 20.75 123.88 -45.11
C ARG A 99 21.24 122.57 -45.75
N THR A 100 21.85 122.64 -46.94
CA THR A 100 22.45 121.50 -47.65
C THR A 100 23.55 120.86 -46.81
N LEU A 101 24.43 121.67 -46.22
CA LEU A 101 25.47 121.20 -45.29
C LEU A 101 24.86 120.63 -44.01
N GLN A 102 23.84 121.27 -43.44
CA GLN A 102 23.17 120.78 -42.23
C GLN A 102 22.56 119.38 -42.46
N LEU A 103 21.85 119.19 -43.57
CA LEU A 103 21.23 117.92 -43.94
C LEU A 103 22.28 116.83 -44.19
N ALA A 104 23.34 117.13 -44.93
CA ALA A 104 24.45 116.20 -45.18
C ALA A 104 25.14 115.76 -43.88
N VAL A 105 25.38 116.70 -42.95
CA VAL A 105 25.96 116.39 -41.64
C VAL A 105 25.02 115.56 -40.77
N THR A 106 23.70 115.84 -40.78
CA THR A 106 22.73 115.02 -40.05
C THR A 106 22.64 113.60 -40.61
N LEU A 107 22.66 113.45 -41.93
CA LEU A 107 22.56 112.17 -42.59
C LEU A 107 23.82 111.31 -42.36
N GLU A 108 25.01 111.91 -42.38
CA GLU A 108 26.25 111.21 -41.99
C GLU A 108 26.28 110.86 -40.50
N ARG A 109 25.73 111.71 -39.63
CA ARG A 109 25.57 111.41 -38.21
C ARG A 109 24.62 110.22 -37.99
N ASP A 110 23.51 110.16 -38.72
CA ASP A 110 22.52 109.07 -38.64
C ASP A 110 23.10 107.76 -39.21
N LYS A 111 23.83 107.82 -40.33
CA LYS A 111 24.58 106.66 -40.84
C LYS A 111 25.59 106.15 -39.81
N LYS A 112 26.36 107.04 -39.19
CA LYS A 112 27.35 106.67 -38.17
C LYS A 112 26.70 106.02 -36.94
N THR A 113 25.60 106.56 -36.43
CA THR A 113 24.88 105.98 -35.29
C THR A 113 24.24 104.64 -35.65
N ASN A 114 23.67 104.49 -36.84
CA ASN A 114 23.14 103.22 -37.32
C ASN A 114 24.22 102.15 -37.45
N LEU A 115 25.40 102.49 -37.97
CA LEU A 115 26.55 101.58 -38.02
C LEU A 115 27.02 101.18 -36.62
N GLN A 116 27.10 102.12 -35.68
CA GLN A 116 27.44 101.83 -34.28
C GLN A 116 26.42 100.87 -33.64
N ASN A 117 25.12 101.11 -33.85
CA ASN A 117 24.05 100.24 -33.37
C ASN A 117 24.11 98.83 -34.00
N LEU A 118 24.43 98.74 -35.30
CA LEU A 118 24.62 97.47 -35.99
C LEU A 118 25.80 96.68 -35.40
N VAL A 119 26.93 97.34 -35.18
CA VAL A 119 28.13 96.74 -34.55
C VAL A 119 27.80 96.23 -33.15
N LEU A 120 27.14 97.04 -32.31
CA LEU A 120 26.75 96.61 -30.97
C LEU A 120 25.82 95.39 -31.00
N ARG A 121 24.85 95.36 -31.92
CA ARG A 121 23.94 94.22 -32.09
C ARG A 121 24.69 92.97 -32.54
N GLU A 122 25.63 93.10 -33.46
CA GLU A 122 26.49 92.01 -33.93
C GLU A 122 27.34 91.44 -32.80
N GLU A 123 28.00 92.31 -32.01
CA GLU A 123 28.80 91.89 -30.86
C GLU A 123 27.95 91.17 -29.80
N MET A 124 26.75 91.69 -29.50
CA MET A 124 25.81 91.05 -28.58
C MET A 124 25.33 89.70 -29.12
N GLY A 125 25.04 89.61 -30.42
CA GLY A 125 24.71 88.37 -31.11
C GLY A 125 25.83 87.34 -31.03
N ARG A 126 27.08 87.73 -31.29
CA ARG A 126 28.27 86.88 -31.15
C ARG A 126 28.46 86.38 -29.71
N LYS A 127 28.29 87.27 -28.71
CA LYS A 127 28.35 86.88 -27.29
C LYS A 127 27.26 85.86 -26.95
N LYS A 128 26.03 86.06 -27.44
CA LYS A 128 24.93 85.12 -27.23
C LYS A 128 25.17 83.77 -27.92
N ILE A 129 25.64 83.76 -29.15
CA ILE A 129 26.00 82.53 -29.89
C ILE A 129 27.09 81.76 -29.14
N LYS A 130 28.15 82.43 -28.68
CA LYS A 130 29.21 81.79 -27.89
C LYS A 130 28.68 81.19 -26.59
N SER A 131 27.79 81.91 -25.88
CA SER A 131 27.16 81.41 -24.66
C SER A 131 26.28 80.18 -24.93
N LEU A 132 25.46 80.21 -25.98
CA LEU A 132 24.62 79.07 -26.37
C LEU A 132 25.45 77.87 -26.83
N GLN A 133 26.54 78.08 -27.57
CA GLN A 133 27.47 77.02 -27.96
C GLN A 133 28.13 76.37 -26.73
N LYS A 134 28.48 77.17 -25.72
CA LYS A 134 29.01 76.64 -24.45
C LYS A 134 27.97 75.80 -23.72
N GLN A 135 26.74 76.30 -23.57
CA GLN A 135 25.64 75.57 -22.93
C GLN A 135 25.32 74.27 -23.67
N LEU A 136 25.31 74.29 -25.01
CA LEU A 136 25.12 73.09 -25.81
C LEU A 136 26.22 72.05 -25.56
N GLY A 137 27.48 72.51 -25.43
CA GLY A 137 28.61 71.65 -25.11
C GLY A 137 28.52 71.04 -23.70
N GLU A 138 28.07 71.82 -22.72
CA GLU A 138 27.84 71.35 -21.34
C GLU A 138 26.72 70.30 -21.29
N VAL A 139 25.58 70.56 -21.92
CA VAL A 139 24.45 69.60 -21.99
C VAL A 139 24.85 68.31 -22.68
N LYS A 140 25.67 68.37 -23.74
CA LYS A 140 26.19 67.15 -24.40
C LYS A 140 27.06 66.32 -23.45
N LYS A 141 27.99 66.96 -22.74
CA LYS A 141 28.85 66.26 -21.75
C LYS A 141 28.04 65.64 -20.62
N GLU A 142 27.04 66.36 -20.12
CA GLU A 142 26.14 65.84 -19.08
C GLU A 142 25.36 64.63 -19.58
N LYS A 143 24.82 64.68 -20.81
CA LYS A 143 24.15 63.55 -21.47
C LYS A 143 25.06 62.35 -21.63
N ASP A 144 26.30 62.55 -22.08
CA ASP A 144 27.29 61.48 -22.25
C ASP A 144 27.61 60.83 -20.90
N TYR A 145 27.77 61.63 -19.84
CA TYR A 145 27.99 61.13 -18.48
C TYR A 145 26.78 60.34 -17.94
N GLU A 146 25.56 60.83 -18.13
CA GLU A 146 24.35 60.11 -17.75
C GLU A 146 24.20 58.79 -18.51
N LEU A 147 24.50 58.78 -19.81
CA LEU A 147 24.48 57.55 -20.61
C LEU A 147 25.51 56.53 -20.13
N GLN A 148 26.73 56.99 -19.82
CA GLN A 148 27.75 56.12 -19.24
C GLN A 148 27.31 55.53 -17.90
N ASN A 149 26.82 56.35 -16.98
CA ASN A 149 26.33 55.90 -15.67
C ASN A 149 25.17 54.90 -15.80
N ARG A 150 24.23 55.14 -16.72
CA ARG A 150 23.14 54.19 -17.01
C ARG A 150 23.66 52.89 -17.61
N ASN A 151 24.65 52.94 -18.51
CA ASN A 151 25.25 51.74 -19.09
C ASN A 151 25.99 50.90 -18.03
N GLU A 152 26.70 51.55 -17.11
CA GLU A 152 27.34 50.89 -15.97
C GLU A 152 26.31 50.23 -15.05
N MET A 153 25.21 50.90 -14.75
CA MET A 153 24.09 50.33 -14.00
C MET A 153 23.46 49.12 -14.71
N ILE A 154 23.27 49.21 -16.04
CA ILE A 154 22.75 48.09 -16.84
C ILE A 154 23.71 46.90 -16.79
N ALA A 155 25.02 47.13 -16.88
CA ALA A 155 26.02 46.07 -16.78
C ALA A 155 25.97 45.39 -15.40
N TYR A 156 25.96 46.18 -14.32
CA TYR A 156 25.83 45.69 -12.95
C TYR A 156 24.56 44.84 -12.73
N LEU A 157 23.41 45.31 -13.20
CA LEU A 157 22.15 44.58 -13.07
C LEU A 157 22.14 43.29 -13.91
N LYS A 158 22.81 43.27 -15.06
CA LYS A 158 22.97 42.04 -15.87
C LYS A 158 23.83 41.02 -15.13
N ASP A 159 24.93 41.45 -14.52
CA ASP A 159 25.82 40.56 -13.76
C ASP A 159 25.10 39.98 -12.53
N GLN A 160 24.37 40.81 -11.78
CA GLN A 160 23.54 40.33 -10.66
C GLN A 160 22.49 39.32 -11.11
N LEU A 161 21.81 39.59 -12.23
CA LEU A 161 20.79 38.70 -12.74
C LEU A 161 21.39 37.36 -13.20
N GLN A 162 22.58 37.38 -13.78
CA GLN A 162 23.30 36.17 -14.16
C GLN A 162 23.79 35.38 -12.94
N GLU A 163 24.30 36.06 -11.90
CA GLU A 163 24.67 35.44 -10.62
C GLU A 163 23.46 34.78 -9.94
N MET A 164 22.34 35.49 -9.86
CA MET A 164 21.10 34.97 -9.27
C MET A 164 20.58 33.75 -10.04
N LYS A 165 20.59 33.79 -11.39
CA LYS A 165 20.23 32.63 -12.21
C LYS A 165 21.13 31.43 -11.93
N ALA A 166 22.44 31.64 -11.90
CA ALA A 166 23.39 30.56 -11.63
C ALA A 166 23.20 29.96 -10.23
N LYS A 167 22.98 30.79 -9.19
CA LYS A 167 22.67 30.33 -7.83
C LYS A 167 21.37 29.54 -7.78
N THR A 168 20.27 30.10 -8.30
CA THR A 168 18.97 29.43 -8.31
C THR A 168 19.00 28.11 -9.09
N ASP A 169 19.72 28.05 -10.22
CA ASP A 169 19.88 26.80 -10.97
C ASP A 169 20.67 25.74 -10.19
N MET A 170 21.71 26.16 -9.46
CA MET A 170 22.49 25.25 -8.62
C MET A 170 21.67 24.74 -7.42
N GLU A 171 20.96 25.64 -6.74
CA GLU A 171 20.05 25.31 -5.64
C GLU A 171 18.94 24.36 -6.09
N ASN A 172 18.32 24.63 -7.24
CA ASN A 172 17.30 23.75 -7.81
C ASN A 172 17.85 22.34 -8.09
N ARG A 173 19.06 22.21 -8.64
CA ARG A 173 19.70 20.90 -8.85
C ARG A 173 19.99 20.21 -7.53
N TYR A 174 20.45 20.94 -6.53
CA TYR A 174 20.74 20.40 -5.21
C TYR A 174 19.46 19.89 -4.53
N VAL A 175 18.41 20.71 -4.47
CA VAL A 175 17.12 20.34 -3.86
C VAL A 175 16.49 19.14 -4.57
N LYS A 176 16.52 19.10 -5.91
CA LYS A 176 16.05 17.93 -6.68
C LYS A 176 16.83 16.68 -6.29
N LYS A 177 18.15 16.74 -6.28
CA LYS A 177 18.99 15.58 -5.95
C LYS A 177 18.81 15.12 -4.50
N ASP A 178 18.66 16.06 -3.56
CA ASP A 178 18.40 15.76 -2.15
C ASP A 178 17.03 15.10 -1.96
N THR A 179 15.98 15.66 -2.56
CA THR A 179 14.64 15.07 -2.51
C THR A 179 14.57 13.69 -3.18
N ASP A 180 15.20 13.51 -4.35
CA ASP A 180 15.31 12.21 -5.02
C ASP A 180 16.03 11.18 -4.15
N LEU A 181 17.13 11.59 -3.47
CA LEU A 181 17.86 10.73 -2.53
C LEU A 181 17.01 10.35 -1.32
N GLN A 182 16.27 11.29 -0.74
CA GLN A 182 15.38 11.02 0.38
C GLN A 182 14.28 10.04 -0.01
N VAL A 183 13.66 10.22 -1.19
CA VAL A 183 12.66 9.30 -1.73
C VAL A 183 13.26 7.92 -1.96
N ALA A 184 14.42 7.82 -2.62
CA ALA A 184 15.09 6.54 -2.87
C ALA A 184 15.49 5.83 -1.57
N GLN A 185 15.96 6.57 -0.57
CA GLN A 185 16.29 6.02 0.74
C GLN A 185 15.04 5.50 1.47
N ALA A 186 13.95 6.26 1.46
CA ALA A 186 12.68 5.85 2.04
C ALA A 186 12.15 4.59 1.35
N GLN A 187 12.11 4.58 0.02
CA GLN A 187 11.72 3.42 -0.77
C GLN A 187 12.54 2.18 -0.45
N LYS A 188 13.87 2.31 -0.36
CA LYS A 188 14.76 1.18 -0.04
C LYS A 188 14.51 0.63 1.37
N LYS A 189 14.25 1.51 2.35
CA LYS A 189 13.90 1.09 3.71
C LYS A 189 12.56 0.36 3.73
N CYS A 190 11.53 0.93 3.09
CA CYS A 190 10.21 0.32 2.98
C CYS A 190 10.28 -1.05 2.28
N PHE A 191 11.02 -1.13 1.17
CA PHE A 191 11.19 -2.37 0.42
C PHE A 191 11.89 -3.45 1.26
N ALA A 192 12.93 -3.09 2.02
CA ALA A 192 13.58 -4.04 2.93
C ALA A 192 12.60 -4.58 3.98
N THR A 193 11.83 -3.69 4.61
CA THR A 193 10.83 -4.10 5.61
C THR A 193 9.69 -4.93 5.01
N GLU A 194 9.21 -4.58 3.81
CA GLU A 194 8.21 -5.37 3.10
C GLU A 194 8.74 -6.76 2.76
N ASN A 195 9.99 -6.86 2.29
CA ASN A 195 10.61 -8.13 1.97
C ASN A 195 10.80 -9.00 3.22
N ASP A 196 11.19 -8.41 4.35
CA ASP A 196 11.31 -9.13 5.63
C ASP A 196 9.95 -9.66 6.10
N LEU A 197 8.90 -8.84 6.06
CA LEU A 197 7.53 -9.26 6.38
C LEU A 197 7.02 -10.33 5.41
N GLN A 198 7.33 -10.22 4.12
CA GLN A 198 6.93 -11.21 3.11
C GLN A 198 7.59 -12.56 3.39
N ASN A 199 8.88 -12.56 3.74
CA ASN A 199 9.60 -13.77 4.14
C ASN A 199 9.02 -14.38 5.42
N GLU A 200 8.59 -13.57 6.38
CA GLU A 200 7.93 -14.03 7.60
C GLU A 200 6.56 -14.65 7.30
N ILE A 201 5.76 -14.02 6.44
CA ILE A 201 4.49 -14.57 5.97
C ILE A 201 4.70 -15.93 5.29
N GLU A 202 5.72 -16.06 4.44
CA GLU A 202 6.01 -17.32 3.75
C GLU A 202 6.47 -18.41 4.72
N LYS A 203 7.29 -18.08 5.72
CA LYS A 203 7.66 -19.01 6.81
C LYS A 203 6.44 -19.48 7.57
N LEU A 204 5.58 -18.57 8.03
CA LEU A 204 4.36 -18.90 8.77
C LEU A 204 3.39 -19.74 7.95
N ARG A 205 3.28 -19.50 6.64
CA ARG A 205 2.49 -20.35 5.74
C ARG A 205 3.04 -21.78 5.68
N ASN A 206 4.36 -21.92 5.53
CA ASN A 206 4.99 -23.24 5.50
C ASN A 206 4.82 -23.99 6.83
N GLU A 207 4.94 -23.29 7.97
CA GLU A 207 4.68 -23.87 9.31
C GLU A 207 3.22 -24.29 9.47
N MET A 208 2.28 -23.47 9.00
CA MET A 208 0.85 -23.80 9.02
C MET A 208 0.54 -25.03 8.16
N ASP A 209 1.10 -25.12 6.95
CA ASP A 209 0.90 -26.28 6.07
C ASP A 209 1.48 -27.57 6.67
N GLN A 210 2.63 -27.47 7.36
CA GLN A 210 3.21 -28.58 8.11
C GLN A 210 2.31 -29.03 9.26
N GLU A 211 1.79 -28.10 10.05
CA GLU A 211 0.90 -28.40 11.17
C GLU A 211 -0.41 -29.03 10.69
N ILE A 212 -1.00 -28.51 9.60
CA ILE A 212 -2.18 -29.11 8.95
C ILE A 212 -1.89 -30.55 8.54
N ARG A 213 -0.74 -30.81 7.93
CA ARG A 213 -0.35 -32.16 7.52
C ARG A 213 -0.19 -33.10 8.71
N ILE A 214 0.50 -32.67 9.77
CA ILE A 214 0.68 -33.45 11.00
C ILE A 214 -0.68 -33.74 11.64
N HIS A 215 -1.56 -32.75 11.73
CA HIS A 215 -2.92 -32.94 12.23
C HIS A 215 -3.72 -33.96 11.42
N MET A 216 -3.63 -33.92 10.09
CA MET A 216 -4.28 -34.90 9.22
C MET A 216 -3.75 -36.33 9.46
N GLU A 217 -2.43 -36.49 9.61
CA GLU A 217 -1.80 -37.79 9.89
C GLU A 217 -2.21 -38.33 11.28
N ILE A 218 -2.24 -37.47 12.30
CA ILE A 218 -2.71 -37.83 13.65
C ILE A 218 -4.19 -38.24 13.62
N ALA A 219 -5.04 -37.43 12.97
CA ALA A 219 -6.47 -37.73 12.86
C ALA A 219 -6.73 -39.05 12.13
N ALA A 220 -5.99 -39.31 11.05
CA ALA A 220 -6.07 -40.57 10.31
C ALA A 220 -5.64 -41.76 11.19
N PHE A 221 -4.53 -41.64 11.94
CA PHE A 221 -4.08 -42.66 12.87
C PHE A 221 -5.12 -42.96 13.96
N LEU A 222 -5.66 -41.92 14.61
CA LEU A 222 -6.68 -42.07 15.65
C LEU A 222 -7.95 -42.74 15.09
N LYS A 223 -8.38 -42.33 13.89
CA LYS A 223 -9.53 -42.94 13.22
C LYS A 223 -9.28 -44.43 12.92
N GLN A 224 -8.09 -44.79 12.46
CA GLN A 224 -7.73 -46.19 12.24
C GLN A 224 -7.74 -47.01 13.54
N GLN A 225 -7.23 -46.45 14.65
CA GLN A 225 -7.29 -47.11 15.96
C GLN A 225 -8.72 -47.28 16.45
N GLN A 226 -9.55 -46.24 16.29
CA GLN A 226 -10.96 -46.30 16.63
C GLN A 226 -11.66 -47.42 15.85
N THR A 227 -11.50 -47.48 14.53
CA THR A 227 -12.09 -48.54 13.70
C THR A 227 -11.60 -49.93 14.13
N SER A 228 -10.31 -50.10 14.44
CA SER A 228 -9.79 -51.39 14.93
C SER A 228 -10.40 -51.81 16.27
N ILE A 229 -10.70 -50.85 17.16
CA ILE A 229 -11.37 -51.13 18.43
C ILE A 229 -12.85 -51.45 18.20
N GLU A 230 -13.53 -50.72 17.33
CA GLU A 230 -14.92 -50.96 16.93
C GLU A 230 -15.09 -52.36 16.32
N GLU A 231 -14.19 -52.79 15.44
CA GLU A 231 -14.18 -54.14 14.87
C GLU A 231 -13.99 -55.23 15.95
N LYS A 232 -13.09 -55.01 16.92
CA LYS A 232 -12.91 -55.95 18.05
C LYS A 232 -14.15 -55.98 18.94
N LEU A 233 -14.77 -54.84 19.18
CA LEU A 233 -15.99 -54.74 19.97
C LEU A 233 -17.13 -55.50 19.29
N GLU A 234 -17.33 -55.30 17.99
CA GLU A 234 -18.32 -56.03 17.18
C GLU A 234 -18.08 -57.55 17.25
N TYR A 235 -16.83 -57.98 17.08
CA TYR A 235 -16.46 -59.40 17.21
C TYR A 235 -16.82 -59.97 18.60
N TRP A 236 -16.53 -59.24 19.68
CA TRP A 236 -16.84 -59.69 21.03
C TRP A 236 -18.35 -59.66 21.34
N MET A 237 -19.09 -58.69 20.81
CA MET A 237 -20.55 -58.65 20.92
C MET A 237 -21.16 -59.85 20.20
N GLU A 238 -20.81 -60.09 18.93
CA GLU A 238 -21.32 -61.22 18.16
C GLU A 238 -20.97 -62.57 18.83
N LYS A 239 -19.75 -62.70 19.35
CA LYS A 239 -19.34 -63.89 20.10
C LYS A 239 -20.17 -64.07 21.37
N TYR A 240 -20.36 -63.00 22.15
CA TYR A 240 -21.15 -63.05 23.38
C TYR A 240 -22.61 -63.42 23.10
N GLU A 241 -23.21 -62.82 22.06
CA GLU A 241 -24.57 -63.14 21.62
C GLU A 241 -24.69 -64.61 21.22
N LYS A 242 -23.80 -65.11 20.35
CA LYS A 242 -23.78 -66.53 19.93
C LYS A 242 -23.60 -67.49 21.10
N GLU A 243 -22.67 -67.20 22.02
CA GLU A 243 -22.46 -68.05 23.20
C GLU A 243 -23.67 -68.02 24.14
N THR A 244 -24.28 -66.85 24.32
CA THR A 244 -25.48 -66.68 25.14
C THR A 244 -26.68 -67.41 24.54
N GLU A 245 -26.90 -67.29 23.22
CA GLU A 245 -27.91 -68.03 22.49
C GLU A 245 -27.67 -69.54 22.56
N ALA A 246 -26.44 -70.00 22.36
CA ALA A 246 -26.09 -71.42 22.47
C ALA A 246 -26.33 -71.97 23.89
N LYS A 247 -25.99 -71.20 24.93
CA LYS A 247 -26.29 -71.57 26.33
C LYS A 247 -27.79 -71.57 26.61
N GLN A 248 -28.52 -70.58 26.09
CA GLN A 248 -29.97 -70.51 26.23
C GLN A 248 -30.67 -71.67 25.52
N GLN A 249 -30.23 -72.03 24.32
CA GLN A 249 -30.70 -73.20 23.58
C GLN A 249 -30.39 -74.50 24.34
N GLY A 250 -29.16 -74.67 24.85
CA GLY A 250 -28.80 -75.81 25.68
C GLY A 250 -29.65 -75.93 26.95
N LEU A 251 -29.92 -74.80 27.61
CA LEU A 251 -30.80 -74.73 28.78
C LEU A 251 -32.25 -75.07 28.42
N ASN A 252 -32.75 -74.61 27.27
CA ASN A 252 -34.08 -74.97 26.78
C ASN A 252 -34.17 -76.47 26.47
N ASN A 253 -33.17 -77.06 25.84
CA ASN A 253 -33.09 -78.49 25.54
C ASN A 253 -33.06 -79.35 26.82
N LEU A 254 -32.31 -78.93 27.84
CA LEU A 254 -32.29 -79.59 29.14
C LEU A 254 -33.65 -79.47 29.85
N LYS A 255 -34.30 -78.30 29.79
CA LYS A 255 -35.65 -78.11 30.34
C LYS A 255 -36.66 -79.01 29.63
N SER A 256 -36.62 -79.12 28.30
CA SER A 256 -37.51 -80.01 27.55
C SER A 256 -37.24 -81.49 27.85
N SER A 257 -35.97 -81.91 27.94
CA SER A 257 -35.60 -83.28 28.35
C SER A 257 -36.11 -83.59 29.75
N ARG A 258 -35.86 -82.70 30.72
CA ARG A 258 -36.36 -82.85 32.09
C ARG A 258 -37.89 -82.94 32.14
N ALA A 259 -38.58 -82.12 31.34
CA ALA A 259 -40.04 -82.17 31.25
C ALA A 259 -40.54 -83.50 30.65
N ALA A 260 -39.87 -84.02 29.63
CA ALA A 260 -40.17 -85.32 29.03
C ALA A 260 -39.92 -86.49 30.00
N ASP A 261 -38.79 -86.46 30.73
CA ASP A 261 -38.46 -87.45 31.76
C ASP A 261 -39.50 -87.39 32.90
N GLN A 262 -39.86 -86.19 33.35
CA GLN A 262 -40.88 -85.99 34.37
C GLN A 262 -42.25 -86.50 33.91
N ALA A 263 -42.64 -86.26 32.64
CA ALA A 263 -43.87 -86.81 32.07
C ALA A 263 -43.84 -88.35 32.02
N SER A 264 -42.72 -88.93 31.62
CA SER A 264 -42.52 -90.39 31.57
C SER A 264 -42.60 -91.02 32.97
N LEU A 265 -41.98 -90.39 33.97
CA LEU A 265 -42.06 -90.82 35.37
C LEU A 265 -43.48 -90.69 35.93
N GLN A 266 -44.19 -89.61 35.60
CA GLN A 266 -45.59 -89.45 35.99
C GLN A 266 -46.47 -90.53 35.38
N GLU A 267 -46.24 -90.88 34.11
CA GLU A 267 -46.99 -91.94 33.45
C GLU A 267 -46.69 -93.31 34.04
N LEU A 268 -45.41 -93.63 34.31
CA LEU A 268 -45.03 -94.84 35.02
C LEU A 268 -45.64 -94.89 36.43
N ALA A 269 -45.66 -93.78 37.16
CA ALA A 269 -46.30 -93.71 38.47
C ALA A 269 -47.81 -93.95 38.39
N LYS A 270 -48.50 -93.46 37.34
CA LYS A 270 -49.92 -93.80 37.09
C LYS A 270 -50.08 -95.28 36.80
N GLN A 271 -49.22 -95.88 35.97
CA GLN A 271 -49.24 -97.31 35.66
C GLN A 271 -49.03 -98.16 36.92
N CYS A 272 -48.05 -97.82 37.78
CA CYS A 272 -47.84 -98.49 39.06
C CYS A 272 -49.08 -98.39 39.96
N ARG A 273 -49.69 -97.21 40.09
CA ARG A 273 -50.94 -97.04 40.85
C ARG A 273 -52.08 -97.87 40.27
N ALA A 274 -52.21 -97.95 38.95
CA ALA A 274 -53.22 -98.77 38.28
C ALA A 274 -52.98 -100.27 38.56
N CYS A 275 -51.73 -100.74 38.49
CA CYS A 275 -51.38 -102.11 38.87
C CYS A 275 -51.64 -102.39 40.35
N GLU A 276 -51.29 -101.48 41.26
CA GLU A 276 -51.58 -101.59 42.68
C GLU A 276 -53.10 -101.65 42.93
N GLN A 277 -53.88 -100.80 42.27
CA GLN A 277 -55.34 -100.85 42.32
C GLN A 277 -55.87 -102.19 41.82
N ALA A 278 -55.38 -102.68 40.68
CA ALA A 278 -55.77 -104.00 40.16
C ALA A 278 -55.41 -105.14 41.12
N ILE A 279 -54.26 -105.09 41.81
CA ILE A 279 -53.88 -106.07 42.84
C ILE A 279 -54.79 -105.98 44.06
N ILE A 280 -55.13 -104.76 44.50
CA ILE A 280 -56.06 -104.54 45.62
C ILE A 280 -57.45 -105.04 45.25
N GLU A 281 -57.92 -104.78 44.03
CA GLU A 281 -59.18 -105.25 43.49
C GLU A 281 -59.20 -106.78 43.40
N ASP A 282 -58.20 -107.43 42.81
CA ASP A 282 -58.08 -108.90 42.79
C ASP A 282 -58.05 -109.51 44.20
N ARG A 283 -57.34 -108.87 45.15
CA ARG A 283 -57.34 -109.29 46.57
C ARG A 283 -58.73 -109.17 47.21
N LYS A 284 -59.41 -108.03 47.00
CA LYS A 284 -60.79 -107.82 47.50
C LYS A 284 -61.77 -108.78 46.86
N GLU A 285 -61.62 -109.05 45.56
CA GLU A 285 -62.48 -109.95 44.81
C GLU A 285 -62.28 -111.40 45.27
N LYS A 286 -61.04 -111.84 45.50
CA LYS A 286 -60.73 -113.12 46.15
C LYS A 286 -61.26 -113.21 47.59
N GLU A 287 -61.16 -112.15 48.37
CA GLU A 287 -61.72 -112.11 49.73
C GLU A 287 -63.26 -112.18 49.71
N ASN A 288 -63.91 -111.43 48.82
CA ASN A 288 -65.35 -111.45 48.65
C ASN A 288 -65.83 -112.81 48.13
N ALA A 289 -65.09 -113.45 47.22
CA ALA A 289 -65.37 -114.81 46.78
C ALA A 289 -65.27 -115.80 47.95
N ARG A 290 -64.24 -115.68 48.81
CA ARG A 290 -64.14 -116.48 50.04
C ARG A 290 -65.32 -116.24 50.99
N LYS A 291 -65.67 -114.98 51.24
CA LYS A 291 -66.83 -114.62 52.09
C LYS A 291 -68.15 -115.15 51.52
N LYS A 292 -68.34 -115.11 50.20
CA LYS A 292 -69.50 -115.72 49.53
C LYS A 292 -69.54 -117.23 49.75
N VAL A 293 -68.43 -117.93 49.53
CA VAL A 293 -68.35 -119.38 49.81
C VAL A 293 -68.62 -119.70 51.28
N GLU A 294 -68.12 -118.88 52.21
CA GLU A 294 -68.41 -119.04 53.65
C GLU A 294 -69.89 -118.77 53.98
N GLN A 295 -70.50 -117.75 53.36
CA GLN A 295 -71.94 -117.47 53.49
C GLN A 295 -72.77 -118.63 52.92
N ASP A 296 -72.48 -119.09 51.70
CA ASP A 296 -73.13 -120.23 51.07
C ASP A 296 -72.98 -121.51 51.93
N ALA A 297 -71.82 -121.70 52.57
CA ALA A 297 -71.59 -122.81 53.49
C ALA A 297 -72.39 -122.68 54.81
N LEU A 298 -72.57 -121.46 55.33
CA LEU A 298 -73.43 -121.18 56.48
C LEU A 298 -74.92 -121.34 56.13
N GLU A 299 -75.33 -120.89 54.96
CA GLU A 299 -76.66 -121.12 54.40
C GLU A 299 -76.91 -122.63 54.22
N MET A 300 -75.94 -123.37 53.65
CA MET A 300 -76.03 -124.83 53.54
C MET A 300 -76.11 -125.50 54.92
N LYS A 301 -75.33 -125.05 55.91
CA LYS A 301 -75.42 -125.57 57.30
C LYS A 301 -76.77 -125.27 57.95
N SER A 302 -77.33 -124.09 57.72
CA SER A 302 -78.65 -123.74 58.25
C SER A 302 -79.77 -124.52 57.54
N ILE A 303 -79.69 -124.71 56.21
CA ILE A 303 -80.55 -125.61 55.43
C ILE A 303 -80.46 -127.05 55.96
N LEU A 304 -79.24 -127.56 56.23
CA LEU A 304 -79.04 -128.90 56.81
C LEU A 304 -79.64 -129.01 58.22
N LYS A 305 -79.52 -127.98 59.07
CA LYS A 305 -80.19 -127.94 60.38
C LYS A 305 -81.71 -127.92 60.24
N LEU A 306 -82.24 -127.18 59.27
CA LEU A 306 -83.68 -127.14 58.97
C LEU A 306 -84.18 -128.51 58.51
N GLN A 307 -83.43 -129.17 57.61
CA GLN A 307 -83.69 -130.52 57.15
C GLN A 307 -83.63 -131.55 58.30
N ALA A 308 -82.65 -131.44 59.21
CA ALA A 308 -82.53 -132.31 60.37
C ALA A 308 -83.65 -132.07 61.40
N TRP A 309 -84.08 -130.82 61.60
CA TRP A 309 -85.23 -130.48 62.44
C TRP A 309 -86.52 -131.07 61.88
N TRP A 310 -86.76 -130.95 60.57
CA TRP A 310 -87.93 -131.52 59.90
C TRP A 310 -87.92 -133.07 59.95
N ARG A 311 -86.77 -133.70 59.69
CA ARG A 311 -86.59 -135.16 59.83
C ARG A 311 -86.78 -135.65 61.28
N GLY A 312 -86.35 -134.87 62.28
CA GLY A 312 -86.60 -135.16 63.69
C GLY A 312 -88.06 -134.96 64.12
N MET A 313 -88.77 -134.01 63.49
CA MET A 313 -90.20 -133.79 63.73
C MET A 313 -91.07 -134.90 63.11
N MET A 314 -90.69 -135.36 61.91
CA MET A 314 -91.26 -136.55 61.22
C MET A 314 -91.26 -137.80 62.12
N VAL A 315 -90.16 -138.03 62.86
CA VAL A 315 -90.00 -139.20 63.75
C VAL A 315 -90.78 -139.04 65.06
N ARG A 316 -90.83 -137.83 65.65
CA ARG A 316 -91.46 -137.58 66.96
C ARG A 316 -92.99 -137.45 66.92
N ARG A 317 -93.58 -137.15 65.75
CA ARG A 317 -95.05 -137.04 65.56
C ARG A 317 -95.67 -138.22 64.80
N PHE A 318 -94.91 -139.28 64.51
CA PHE A 318 -95.38 -140.53 63.88
C PHE A 318 -96.22 -140.33 62.59
N LEU A 319 -95.71 -139.50 61.66
CA LEU A 319 -96.34 -139.24 60.37
C LEU A 319 -95.54 -139.89 59.23
N GLY A 320 -96.25 -140.50 58.28
CA GLY A 320 -95.65 -141.18 57.12
C GLY A 320 -95.15 -142.61 57.41
N PRO A 321 -94.03 -143.07 56.81
CA PRO A 321 -93.60 -144.47 56.80
C PRO A 321 -93.36 -145.11 58.19
N TYR A 322 -93.41 -144.33 59.26
CA TYR A 322 -93.16 -144.71 60.66
C TYR A 322 -94.44 -145.08 61.45
N ARG A 323 -95.60 -145.21 60.78
CA ARG A 323 -96.89 -145.61 61.40
C ARG A 323 -96.91 -147.06 61.92
N ASN A 324 -96.01 -147.92 61.44
CA ASN A 324 -95.95 -149.34 61.78
C ASN A 324 -95.05 -149.67 62.99
N LEU A 325 -94.41 -148.67 63.62
CA LEU A 325 -93.57 -148.86 64.81
C LEU A 325 -94.35 -148.94 66.15
N LYS A 326 -95.67 -148.67 66.17
CA LYS A 326 -96.48 -148.67 67.40
C LYS A 326 -96.80 -150.07 67.96
N LYS A 327 -96.55 -151.15 67.20
CA LYS A 327 -96.87 -152.53 67.61
C LYS A 327 -95.66 -153.39 68.00
N MET A 328 -94.45 -152.83 68.09
CA MET A 328 -93.23 -153.57 68.43
C MET A 328 -92.47 -152.96 69.63
N LEU A 329 -93.18 -152.28 70.55
CA LEU A 329 -92.59 -151.59 71.71
C LEU A 329 -93.20 -152.04 73.05
N GLU A 330 -93.56 -153.32 73.16
CA GLU A 330 -93.65 -154.06 74.43
C GLU A 330 -92.54 -155.11 74.41
N GLU A 331 -91.83 -155.25 75.54
CA GLU A 331 -90.61 -156.07 75.80
C GLU A 331 -89.25 -155.33 75.75
N GLU A 332 -88.98 -154.57 76.83
CA GLU A 332 -87.87 -154.76 77.80
C GLU A 332 -86.35 -154.66 77.37
N PRO A 333 -85.34 -154.53 78.28
CA PRO A 333 -84.94 -153.27 78.93
C PRO A 333 -83.40 -153.00 79.10
N VAL A 334 -83.03 -151.76 79.49
CA VAL A 334 -82.00 -151.36 80.52
C VAL A 334 -80.44 -151.45 80.33
N THR A 335 -79.76 -150.38 80.83
CA THR A 335 -78.34 -150.18 81.30
C THR A 335 -77.19 -149.92 80.30
N LYS A 336 -76.07 -149.22 80.58
CA LYS A 336 -75.58 -148.11 81.45
C LYS A 336 -74.08 -147.87 81.09
N ASP A 337 -73.46 -146.87 81.73
CA ASP A 337 -72.01 -146.51 81.83
C ASP A 337 -71.38 -145.64 80.72
N LYS A 338 -70.79 -144.45 80.98
CA LYS A 338 -69.79 -143.90 81.94
C LYS A 338 -68.35 -143.92 81.39
N GLY A 339 -67.70 -142.76 81.47
CA GLY A 339 -66.23 -142.59 81.39
C GLY A 339 -65.76 -141.57 80.34
N LYS A 340 -64.73 -140.72 80.47
CA LYS A 340 -64.09 -139.87 81.51
C LYS A 340 -62.74 -139.39 80.92
N LYS A 341 -62.47 -138.08 80.96
CA LYS A 341 -61.14 -137.37 80.99
C LYS A 341 -60.17 -137.38 79.77
N GLY A 342 -59.59 -136.18 79.52
CA GLY A 342 -58.24 -135.96 78.94
C GLY A 342 -58.15 -134.65 78.12
N LYS A 343 -57.79 -133.47 78.64
CA LYS A 343 -56.47 -132.85 78.96
C LYS A 343 -55.61 -132.37 77.76
N ALA A 344 -55.40 -131.04 77.72
CA ALA A 344 -54.19 -130.25 77.40
C ALA A 344 -53.59 -130.20 75.97
N GLY A 345 -53.21 -128.98 75.53
CA GLY A 345 -52.22 -128.78 74.45
C GLY A 345 -52.24 -127.41 73.73
N PRO A 346 -51.32 -126.48 74.05
CA PRO A 346 -51.18 -125.15 73.44
C PRO A 346 -49.99 -125.04 72.43
N LYS A 347 -49.81 -123.83 71.85
CA LYS A 347 -48.54 -123.18 71.35
C LYS A 347 -48.32 -122.98 69.82
N LYS A 348 -48.23 -121.68 69.49
CA LYS A 348 -47.09 -120.91 68.91
C LYS A 348 -46.73 -120.94 67.41
N LYS A 349 -46.29 -119.71 67.03
CA LYS A 349 -45.23 -119.30 66.07
C LYS A 349 -45.65 -119.30 64.60
N LYS A 350 -45.30 -118.32 63.78
CA LYS A 350 -44.36 -117.20 63.90
C LYS A 350 -44.76 -116.14 62.86
#